data_AF-A0AAV5X233-F1
#
_entry.id   AF-A0AAV5X233-F1
#
_cell.length_a   1.000
_cell.length_b   1.000
_cell.length_c   1.000
_cell.angle_alpha   90.00
_cell.angle_beta   90.00
_cell.angle_gamma   90.00
#
_symmetry.space_group_name_H-M   'P 1'
#
loop_
_entity.id
_entity.type
_entity.pdbx_description
1 polymer ?
#
loop_
_entity_poly.entity_id
_entity_poly.type
_entity_poly.pdbx_seq_one_letter_code
_entity_poly.pdbx_strand_id
1 'polypeptide(L)'
;SIISICATKFSPIFYSLPSLPTILSDLTTNLERIPDFRVRYWLKKAWPLLYSCAPSSHFSLLLPSLTLIVEQSRHRLESVWAQVSTIDYDSEPTEDELFLEHMTCVLSRELIGFLKAVFVVEEKHTTSNTGNAAATSVRLSPLGCFVYDQGGALLSSFVSLTFSALAWRDTQSCVRAIPVAKAIVDKLSSSFVEDAAVFALVNVLQSIRIHGSDEVAIGPLLAIIFHTYAALRPHSTALLNVLMELPDTPPATIEAFDKRAISISRGLEDMPEKARKEMVKKLLRPIISVTLGELGRRPVELRPLPPIEKRAKLAPEADYEAVADFFGH
;
A
#
# COMPACT_ATOMS: atom_id res chain seq x y z
N SER A 1 24.68 4.33 -1.57
CA SER A 1 25.73 4.63 -2.56
C SER A 1 26.56 5.80 -2.07
N ILE A 2 27.73 6.06 -2.68
CA ILE A 2 28.57 7.22 -2.35
C ILE A 2 27.78 8.52 -2.50
N ILE A 3 27.05 8.66 -3.61
CA ILE A 3 26.26 9.88 -3.91
C ILE A 3 25.24 10.19 -2.82
N SER A 4 24.51 9.18 -2.33
CA SER A 4 23.52 9.38 -1.26
C SER A 4 24.15 9.75 0.08
N ILE A 5 25.35 9.22 0.36
CA ILE A 5 26.11 9.61 1.55
C ILE A 5 26.56 11.07 1.41
N CYS A 6 27.02 11.49 0.22
CA CYS A 6 27.37 12.87 -0.05
C CYS A 6 26.17 13.82 0.12
N ALA A 7 25.02 13.46 -0.47
CA ALA A 7 23.80 14.25 -0.38
C ALA A 7 23.33 14.42 1.08
N THR A 8 23.42 13.37 1.90
CA THR A 8 22.94 13.40 3.29
C THR A 8 23.94 14.01 4.27
N LYS A 9 25.23 13.69 4.15
CA LYS A 9 26.28 14.13 5.10
C LYS A 9 26.86 15.50 4.76
N PHE A 10 26.85 15.87 3.49
CA PHE A 10 27.42 17.12 2.99
C PHE A 10 26.37 17.92 2.18
N SER A 11 25.10 17.88 2.60
CA SER A 11 23.96 18.47 1.88
C SER A 11 24.23 19.90 1.34
N PRO A 12 24.68 20.88 2.14
CA PRO A 12 24.90 22.25 1.63
C PRO A 12 25.94 22.32 0.50
N ILE A 13 26.99 21.49 0.59
CA ILE A 13 28.06 21.44 -0.41
C ILE A 13 27.57 20.69 -1.64
N PHE A 14 26.97 19.51 -1.45
CA PHE A 14 26.52 18.64 -2.52
C PHE A 14 25.47 19.30 -3.42
N TYR A 15 24.46 19.97 -2.84
CA TYR A 15 23.43 20.62 -3.64
C TYR A 15 23.90 21.89 -4.34
N SER A 16 24.99 22.51 -3.84
CA SER A 16 25.60 23.68 -4.45
C SER A 16 26.62 23.34 -5.55
N LEU A 17 26.85 22.06 -5.86
CA LEU A 17 27.80 21.66 -6.90
C LEU A 17 27.33 22.13 -8.29
N PRO A 18 28.17 22.86 -9.06
CA PRO A 18 27.83 23.25 -10.43
C PRO A 18 27.55 22.05 -11.35
N SER A 19 28.17 20.90 -11.06
CA SER A 19 28.00 19.66 -11.81
C SER A 19 26.80 18.82 -11.38
N LEU A 20 26.00 19.27 -10.40
CA LEU A 20 24.83 18.53 -9.93
C LEU A 20 23.85 18.15 -11.07
N PRO A 21 23.49 19.03 -12.03
CA PRO A 21 22.63 18.66 -13.14
C PRO A 21 23.19 17.48 -13.96
N THR A 22 24.50 17.51 -14.24
CA THR A 22 25.19 16.41 -14.94
C THR A 22 25.16 15.12 -14.14
N ILE A 23 25.44 15.18 -12.83
CA ILE A 23 25.38 14.02 -11.94
C ILE A 23 23.98 13.39 -11.96
N LEU A 24 22.92 14.19 -11.89
CA LEU A 24 21.54 13.72 -11.93
C LEU A 24 21.17 13.09 -13.28
N SER A 25 21.64 13.67 -14.38
CA SER A 25 21.49 13.12 -15.73
C SER A 25 22.19 11.77 -15.86
N ASP A 26 23.45 11.67 -15.43
CA ASP A 26 24.24 10.45 -15.52
C ASP A 26 23.65 9.32 -14.68
N LEU A 27 23.08 9.66 -13.51
CA LEU A 27 22.40 8.72 -12.62
C LEU A 27 21.12 8.11 -13.21
N THR A 28 20.54 8.75 -14.21
CA THR A 28 19.26 8.34 -14.82
C THR A 28 19.41 7.93 -16.29
N THR A 29 20.61 8.04 -16.84
CA THR A 29 20.92 7.66 -18.22
C THR A 29 20.76 6.15 -18.41
N ASN A 30 20.11 5.76 -19.51
CA ASN A 30 19.84 4.36 -19.89
C ASN A 30 19.08 3.54 -18.83
N LEU A 31 18.24 4.18 -18.01
CA LEU A 31 17.50 3.50 -16.93
C LEU A 31 16.63 2.33 -17.44
N GLU A 32 16.10 2.43 -18.66
CA GLU A 32 15.36 1.37 -19.36
C GLU A 32 16.17 0.06 -19.54
N ARG A 33 17.50 0.15 -19.67
CA ARG A 33 18.38 -1.00 -19.91
C ARG A 33 18.91 -1.64 -18.63
N ILE A 34 18.64 -1.03 -17.48
CA ILE A 34 19.11 -1.53 -16.19
C ILE A 34 18.19 -2.67 -15.73
N PRO A 35 18.74 -3.85 -15.35
CA PRO A 35 17.91 -4.96 -14.89
C PRO A 35 17.28 -4.68 -13.52
N ASP A 36 16.14 -5.30 -13.27
CA ASP A 36 15.28 -5.02 -12.11
C ASP A 36 16.02 -5.12 -10.77
N PHE A 37 16.86 -6.14 -10.58
CA PHE A 37 17.62 -6.32 -9.35
C PHE A 37 18.59 -5.16 -9.06
N ARG A 38 19.08 -4.45 -10.10
CA ARG A 38 19.89 -3.24 -9.95
C ARG A 38 19.02 -2.02 -9.69
N VAL A 39 17.94 -1.84 -10.44
CA VAL A 39 16.97 -0.74 -10.21
C VAL A 39 16.46 -0.77 -8.77
N ARG A 40 16.14 -1.97 -8.27
CA ARG A 40 15.73 -2.22 -6.88
C ARG A 40 16.73 -1.65 -5.87
N TYR A 41 18.03 -1.85 -6.08
CA TYR A 41 19.06 -1.31 -5.19
C TYR A 41 19.02 0.22 -5.15
N TRP A 42 18.86 0.87 -6.30
CA TRP A 42 18.78 2.33 -6.40
C TRP A 42 17.53 2.89 -5.72
N LEU A 43 16.36 2.30 -5.98
CA LEU A 43 15.09 2.64 -5.34
C LEU A 43 15.16 2.49 -3.82
N LYS A 44 15.88 1.50 -3.30
CA LYS A 44 15.95 1.23 -1.86
C LYS A 44 16.99 2.06 -1.13
N LYS A 45 18.19 2.21 -1.72
CA LYS A 45 19.40 2.64 -0.98
C LYS A 45 19.97 3.96 -1.46
N ALA A 46 19.64 4.40 -2.66
CA ALA A 46 20.31 5.54 -3.27
C ALA A 46 19.38 6.75 -3.44
N TRP A 47 18.37 6.61 -4.29
CA TRP A 47 17.48 7.72 -4.64
C TRP A 47 16.65 8.25 -3.47
N PRO A 48 16.09 7.44 -2.54
CA PRO A 48 15.32 7.98 -1.42
C PRO A 48 16.10 9.05 -0.67
N LEU A 49 17.35 8.75 -0.33
CA LEU A 49 18.23 9.64 0.41
C LEU A 49 18.68 10.84 -0.40
N LEU A 50 18.78 10.71 -1.73
CA LEU A 50 19.12 11.82 -2.61
C LEU A 50 17.98 12.82 -2.73
N TYR A 51 16.72 12.39 -2.69
CA TYR A 51 15.59 13.33 -2.88
C TYR A 51 14.99 13.80 -1.55
N SER A 52 14.96 12.97 -0.51
CA SER A 52 14.30 13.33 0.76
C SER A 52 15.09 14.34 1.59
N CYS A 53 16.40 14.47 1.39
CA CYS A 53 17.25 15.43 2.12
C CYS A 53 17.52 16.73 1.35
N ALA A 54 16.93 16.89 0.16
CA ALA A 54 17.16 18.04 -0.68
C ALA A 54 16.57 19.33 -0.08
N PRO A 55 17.31 20.46 -0.10
CA PRO A 55 16.74 21.76 0.22
C PRO A 55 15.64 22.14 -0.77
N SER A 56 14.59 22.80 -0.28
CA SER A 56 13.45 23.22 -1.11
C SER A 56 13.84 24.13 -2.28
N SER A 57 14.91 24.92 -2.13
CA SER A 57 15.46 25.76 -3.19
C SER A 57 15.99 24.98 -4.41
N HIS A 58 16.21 23.67 -4.28
CA HIS A 58 16.75 22.81 -5.34
C HIS A 58 15.71 21.85 -5.92
N PHE A 59 14.44 21.89 -5.47
CA PHE A 59 13.42 20.96 -5.95
C PHE A 59 13.23 21.04 -7.47
N SER A 60 13.18 22.25 -8.04
CA SER A 60 13.05 22.43 -9.50
C SER A 60 14.18 21.75 -10.28
N LEU A 61 15.40 21.75 -9.75
CA LEU A 61 16.56 21.11 -10.39
C LEU A 61 16.46 19.57 -10.35
N LEU A 62 15.80 19.02 -9.32
CA LEU A 62 15.65 17.57 -9.12
C LEU A 62 14.48 16.97 -9.90
N LEU A 63 13.51 17.79 -10.30
CA LEU A 63 12.30 17.32 -10.99
C LEU A 63 12.58 16.52 -12.26
N PRO A 64 13.48 16.92 -13.19
CA PRO A 64 13.68 16.18 -14.43
C PRO A 64 14.15 14.74 -14.20
N SER A 65 15.15 14.53 -13.34
CA SER A 65 15.65 13.20 -13.03
C SER A 65 14.64 12.38 -12.23
N LEU A 66 13.90 13.01 -11.31
CA LEU A 66 12.85 12.34 -10.54
C LEU A 66 11.68 11.91 -11.41
N THR A 67 11.27 12.76 -12.37
CA THR A 67 10.25 12.46 -13.38
C THR A 67 10.64 11.23 -14.17
N LEU A 68 11.87 11.22 -14.71
CA LEU A 68 12.38 10.08 -15.48
C LEU A 68 12.40 8.79 -14.66
N ILE A 69 12.85 8.83 -13.40
CA ILE A 69 12.86 7.65 -12.52
C ILE A 69 11.45 7.09 -12.31
N VAL A 70 10.49 7.96 -12.00
CA VAL A 70 9.11 7.55 -11.67
C VAL A 70 8.37 7.06 -12.92
N GLU A 71 8.49 7.75 -14.05
CA GLU A 71 7.84 7.34 -15.31
C GLU A 71 8.40 6.01 -15.84
N GLN A 72 9.72 5.84 -15.84
CA GLN A 72 10.34 4.60 -16.28
C GLN A 72 10.00 3.43 -15.36
N SER A 73 9.91 3.69 -14.05
CA SER A 73 9.46 2.67 -13.09
C SER A 73 7.99 2.31 -13.31
N ARG A 74 7.13 3.28 -13.67
CA ARG A 74 5.74 3.04 -14.03
C ARG A 74 5.61 2.16 -15.26
N HIS A 75 6.24 2.54 -16.37
CA HIS A 75 6.20 1.77 -17.61
C HIS A 75 6.73 0.34 -17.43
N ARG A 76 7.82 0.19 -16.67
CA ARG A 76 8.38 -1.12 -16.33
C ARG A 76 7.37 -1.97 -15.56
N LEU A 77 6.79 -1.43 -14.48
CA LEU A 77 5.82 -2.16 -13.65
C LEU A 77 4.53 -2.49 -14.40
N GLU A 78 4.00 -1.58 -15.20
CA GLU A 78 2.83 -1.86 -16.05
C GLU A 78 3.10 -3.06 -16.98
N SER A 79 4.28 -3.09 -17.61
CA SER A 79 4.67 -4.18 -18.50
C SER A 79 4.80 -5.52 -17.77
N VAL A 80 5.49 -5.56 -16.62
CA VAL A 80 5.69 -6.82 -15.90
C VAL A 80 4.42 -7.28 -15.18
N TRP A 81 3.57 -6.39 -14.67
CA TRP A 81 2.28 -6.78 -14.09
C TRP A 81 1.31 -7.29 -15.15
N ALA A 82 1.34 -6.75 -16.37
CA ALA A 82 0.57 -7.30 -17.49
C ALA A 82 1.00 -8.75 -17.78
N GLN A 83 2.30 -9.05 -17.76
CA GLN A 83 2.81 -10.42 -17.94
C GLN A 83 2.46 -11.33 -16.75
N VAL A 84 2.63 -10.86 -15.52
CA VAL A 84 2.23 -11.64 -14.32
C VAL A 84 0.74 -11.96 -14.36
N SER A 85 -0.10 -11.06 -14.86
CA SER A 85 -1.56 -11.28 -14.96
C SER A 85 -1.94 -12.47 -15.84
N THR A 86 -1.08 -12.91 -16.76
CA THR A 86 -1.34 -14.04 -17.66
C THR A 86 -0.88 -15.39 -17.13
N ILE A 87 -0.21 -15.43 -15.97
CA ILE A 87 0.20 -16.69 -15.34
C ILE A 87 -1.05 -17.51 -14.97
N ASP A 88 -1.11 -18.73 -15.48
CA ASP A 88 -2.16 -19.70 -15.17
C ASP A 88 -1.84 -20.45 -13.87
N TYR A 89 -2.62 -20.20 -12.83
CA TYR A 89 -2.47 -20.86 -11.53
C TYR A 89 -3.28 -22.16 -11.42
N ASP A 90 -4.06 -22.54 -12.45
CA ASP A 90 -4.72 -23.86 -12.50
C ASP A 90 -3.73 -24.95 -12.92
N SER A 91 -2.59 -24.55 -13.51
CA SER A 91 -1.44 -25.39 -13.86
C SER A 91 -0.27 -25.15 -12.89
N GLU A 92 0.70 -26.08 -12.83
CA GLU A 92 1.93 -25.85 -12.07
C GLU A 92 2.76 -24.74 -12.74
N PRO A 93 3.03 -23.60 -12.07
CA PRO A 93 3.78 -22.51 -12.68
C PRO A 93 5.23 -22.90 -12.92
N THR A 94 5.79 -22.44 -14.04
CA THR A 94 7.21 -22.63 -14.36
C THR A 94 8.12 -21.83 -13.42
N GLU A 95 9.39 -22.24 -13.32
CA GLU A 95 10.39 -21.50 -12.53
C GLU A 95 10.55 -20.05 -13.00
N ASP A 96 10.46 -19.82 -14.31
CA ASP A 96 10.55 -18.48 -14.91
C ASP A 96 9.36 -17.60 -14.53
N GLU A 97 8.14 -18.15 -14.50
CA GLU A 97 6.93 -17.44 -14.06
C GLU A 97 6.98 -17.10 -12.57
N LEU A 98 7.40 -18.04 -11.72
CA LEU A 98 7.59 -17.81 -10.29
C LEU A 98 8.66 -16.74 -10.05
N PHE A 99 9.76 -16.78 -10.80
CA PHE A 99 10.81 -15.77 -10.71
C PHE A 99 10.32 -14.39 -11.15
N LEU A 100 9.59 -14.31 -12.27
CA LEU A 100 9.01 -13.08 -12.79
C LEU A 100 8.04 -12.45 -11.79
N GLU A 101 7.11 -13.25 -11.23
CA GLU A 101 6.17 -12.78 -10.22
C GLU A 101 6.90 -12.28 -8.97
N HIS A 102 7.88 -13.06 -8.49
CA HIS A 102 8.65 -12.69 -7.31
C HIS A 102 9.42 -11.37 -7.51
N MET A 103 10.12 -11.21 -8.63
CA MET A 103 10.84 -9.98 -8.96
C MET A 103 9.90 -8.80 -9.13
N THR A 104 8.75 -9.00 -9.77
CA THR A 104 7.71 -7.98 -9.94
C THR A 104 7.21 -7.48 -8.58
N CYS A 105 6.83 -8.39 -7.69
CA CYS A 105 6.39 -8.05 -6.32
C CYS A 105 7.48 -7.29 -5.56
N VAL A 106 8.72 -7.78 -5.61
CA VAL A 106 9.85 -7.17 -4.90
C VAL A 106 10.12 -5.77 -5.43
N LEU A 107 10.11 -5.56 -6.75
CA LEU A 107 10.34 -4.26 -7.36
C LEU A 107 9.20 -3.28 -7.02
N SER A 108 7.95 -3.71 -7.11
CA SER A 108 6.77 -2.95 -6.71
C SER A 108 6.87 -2.43 -5.27
N ARG A 109 7.22 -3.31 -4.32
CA ARG A 109 7.36 -2.94 -2.90
C ARG A 109 8.46 -1.91 -2.65
N GLU A 110 9.54 -1.96 -3.43
CA GLU A 110 10.68 -1.04 -3.29
C GLU A 110 10.39 0.30 -3.98
N LEU A 111 9.63 0.31 -5.09
CA LEU A 111 9.14 1.54 -5.71
C LEU A 111 8.17 2.28 -4.78
N ILE A 112 7.20 1.59 -4.19
CA ILE A 112 6.27 2.22 -3.24
C ILE A 112 7.00 2.71 -2.00
N GLY A 113 8.01 1.97 -1.53
CA GLY A 113 8.91 2.43 -0.48
C GLY A 113 9.66 3.71 -0.85
N PHE A 114 10.15 3.81 -2.09
CA PHE A 114 10.78 5.01 -2.63
C PHE A 114 9.81 6.20 -2.68
N LEU A 115 8.62 6.03 -3.27
CA LEU A 115 7.61 7.08 -3.35
C LEU A 115 7.22 7.59 -1.97
N LYS A 116 7.01 6.68 -1.01
CA LYS A 116 6.73 7.03 0.38
C LYS A 116 7.88 7.84 0.99
N ALA A 117 9.13 7.40 0.82
CA ALA A 117 10.29 8.07 1.43
C ALA A 117 10.55 9.47 0.86
N VAL A 118 10.17 9.72 -0.39
CA VAL A 118 10.40 11.01 -1.08
C VAL A 118 9.23 11.96 -0.91
N PHE A 119 8.00 11.48 -1.08
CA PHE A 119 6.82 12.33 -1.18
C PHE A 119 5.96 12.40 0.08
N VAL A 120 6.26 11.60 1.11
CA VAL A 120 5.42 11.49 2.31
C VAL A 120 6.25 11.64 3.57
N VAL A 121 5.66 12.29 4.58
CA VAL A 121 6.19 12.38 5.94
C VAL A 121 5.20 11.71 6.88
N GLU A 122 5.73 10.88 7.79
CA GLU A 122 4.97 10.26 8.88
C GLU A 122 5.41 10.90 10.20
N GLU A 123 4.47 11.53 10.90
CA GLU A 123 4.71 12.10 12.23
C GLU A 123 4.06 11.20 13.27
N LYS A 124 4.87 10.68 14.19
CA LYS A 124 4.38 9.87 15.32
C LYS A 124 4.06 10.81 16.47
N HIS A 125 2.77 10.98 16.78
CA HIS A 125 2.37 11.71 17.97
C HIS A 125 2.49 10.77 19.18
N THR A 126 3.50 10.99 20.02
CA THR A 126 3.57 10.37 21.35
C THR A 126 2.55 11.06 22.24
N THR A 127 1.34 10.50 22.35
CA THR A 127 0.41 10.88 23.40
C THR A 127 0.94 10.32 24.72
N SER A 128 1.58 11.18 25.52
CA SER A 128 1.82 10.89 26.94
C SER A 128 0.46 10.69 27.61
N ASN A 129 0.27 9.52 28.24
CA ASN A 129 -0.87 9.15 29.08
C ASN A 129 -2.16 8.78 28.33
N THR A 130 -2.16 7.60 27.70
CA THR A 130 -3.25 6.58 27.72
C THR A 130 -2.77 5.45 26.82
N GLY A 131 -3.10 4.18 27.14
CA GLY A 131 -2.64 2.98 26.42
C GLY A 131 -3.14 2.82 24.97
N ASN A 132 -3.44 3.92 24.28
CA ASN A 132 -3.79 3.95 22.87
C ASN A 132 -2.50 3.97 22.03
N ALA A 133 -2.48 3.16 20.97
CA ALA A 133 -1.40 3.17 19.98
C ALA A 133 -1.15 4.61 19.49
N ALA A 134 0.12 5.03 19.45
CA ALA A 134 0.51 6.35 18.98
C ALA A 134 -0.14 6.66 17.63
N ALA A 135 -0.95 7.72 17.58
CA ALA A 135 -1.57 8.15 16.34
C ALA A 135 -0.46 8.62 15.39
N THR A 136 -0.29 7.92 14.27
CA THR A 136 0.64 8.32 13.21
C THR A 136 -0.12 9.16 12.21
N SER A 137 0.21 10.44 12.11
CA SER A 137 -0.29 11.29 11.05
C SER A 137 0.60 11.12 9.81
N VAL A 138 0.00 11.21 8.64
CA VAL A 138 0.68 10.99 7.36
C VAL A 138 0.26 12.13 6.44
N ARG A 139 1.22 12.79 5.80
CA ARG A 139 0.98 13.93 4.91
C ARG A 139 2.04 13.98 3.82
N LEU A 140 1.79 14.76 2.76
CA LEU A 140 2.82 15.00 1.75
C LEU A 140 4.02 15.73 2.37
N SER A 141 5.22 15.32 1.95
CA SER A 141 6.48 15.99 2.26
C SER A 141 6.54 17.37 1.57
N PRO A 142 7.48 18.26 1.91
CA PRO A 142 7.66 19.51 1.19
C PRO A 142 7.85 19.30 -0.32
N LEU A 143 8.59 18.27 -0.72
CA LEU A 143 8.76 17.89 -2.13
C LEU A 143 7.47 17.30 -2.72
N GLY A 144 6.72 16.49 -1.96
CA GLY A 144 5.41 15.98 -2.37
C GLY A 144 4.40 17.11 -2.64
N CYS A 145 4.33 18.10 -1.74
CA CYS A 145 3.52 19.30 -1.95
C CYS A 145 3.97 20.07 -3.20
N PHE A 146 5.28 20.28 -3.36
CA PHE A 146 5.84 20.98 -4.52
C PHE A 146 5.48 20.28 -5.84
N VAL A 147 5.60 18.96 -5.91
CA VAL A 147 5.19 18.17 -7.09
C VAL A 147 3.69 18.26 -7.33
N TYR A 148 2.87 18.20 -6.27
CA TYR A 148 1.43 18.33 -6.38
C TYR A 148 1.04 19.70 -6.95
N ASP A 149 1.63 20.78 -6.44
CA ASP A 149 1.30 22.15 -6.83
C ASP A 149 1.83 22.48 -8.25
N GLN A 150 2.93 21.86 -8.69
CA GLN A 150 3.44 21.99 -10.06
C GLN A 150 2.62 21.20 -11.10
N GLY A 151 2.05 20.06 -10.70
CA GLY A 151 1.34 19.17 -11.60
C GLY A 151 2.24 18.45 -12.61
N GLY A 152 1.70 18.14 -13.78
CA GLY A 152 2.43 17.50 -14.88
C GLY A 152 2.68 16.00 -14.71
N ALA A 153 3.57 15.46 -15.56
CA ALA A 153 3.77 14.03 -15.73
C ALA A 153 4.24 13.29 -14.47
N LEU A 154 5.06 13.94 -13.63
CA LEU A 154 5.51 13.37 -12.37
C LEU A 154 4.35 13.20 -11.38
N LEU A 155 3.47 14.20 -11.24
CA LEU A 155 2.29 14.08 -10.39
C LEU A 155 1.37 12.96 -10.90
N SER A 156 1.07 12.96 -12.20
CA SER A 156 0.23 11.93 -12.81
C SER A 156 0.79 10.53 -12.58
N SER A 157 2.10 10.33 -12.76
CA SER A 157 2.75 9.04 -12.54
C SER A 157 2.82 8.67 -11.07
N PHE A 158 3.06 9.61 -10.16
CA PHE A 158 3.05 9.38 -8.71
C PHE A 158 1.68 8.92 -8.22
N VAL A 159 0.61 9.62 -8.64
CA VAL A 159 -0.77 9.27 -8.30
C VAL A 159 -1.14 7.92 -8.91
N SER A 160 -0.93 7.74 -10.21
CA SER A 160 -1.23 6.49 -10.93
C SER A 160 -0.54 5.29 -10.28
N LEU A 161 0.78 5.34 -10.06
CA LEU A 161 1.52 4.26 -9.40
C LEU A 161 0.99 3.92 -8.01
N THR A 162 0.67 4.94 -7.22
CA THR A 162 0.19 4.74 -5.84
C THR A 162 -1.15 4.02 -5.82
N PHE A 163 -2.09 4.42 -6.69
CA PHE A 163 -3.41 3.79 -6.74
C PHE A 163 -3.40 2.44 -7.48
N SER A 164 -2.59 2.29 -8.54
CA SER A 164 -2.38 0.99 -9.18
C SER A 164 -1.78 -0.04 -8.22
N ALA A 165 -0.91 0.38 -7.29
CA ALA A 165 -0.35 -0.50 -6.28
C ALA A 165 -1.35 -1.08 -5.28
N LEU A 166 -2.52 -0.43 -5.11
CA LEU A 166 -3.64 -1.00 -4.35
C LEU A 166 -4.34 -2.14 -5.10
N ALA A 167 -4.16 -2.20 -6.42
CA ALA A 167 -4.80 -3.17 -7.31
C ALA A 167 -3.83 -4.25 -7.85
N TRP A 168 -2.55 -4.20 -7.48
CA TRP A 168 -1.61 -5.27 -7.80
C TRP A 168 -1.91 -6.51 -6.96
N ARG A 169 -1.73 -7.72 -7.50
CA ARG A 169 -1.90 -9.00 -6.78
C ARG A 169 -0.76 -9.25 -5.77
N ASP A 170 -0.38 -8.24 -5.00
CA ASP A 170 0.61 -8.29 -3.93
C ASP A 170 0.12 -7.49 -2.72
N THR A 171 -0.42 -8.19 -1.72
CA THR A 171 -0.92 -7.60 -0.47
C THR A 171 0.10 -6.65 0.18
N GLN A 172 1.38 -6.99 0.14
CA GLN A 172 2.41 -6.17 0.79
C GLN A 172 2.62 -4.83 0.07
N SER A 173 2.55 -4.80 -1.27
CA SER A 173 2.57 -3.55 -2.03
C SER A 173 1.34 -2.71 -1.72
N CYS A 174 0.15 -3.33 -1.70
CA CYS A 174 -1.12 -2.67 -1.37
C CYS A 174 -1.06 -2.00 0.02
N VAL A 175 -0.72 -2.75 1.06
CA VAL A 175 -0.64 -2.20 2.44
C VAL A 175 0.40 -1.09 2.56
N ARG A 176 1.53 -1.18 1.84
CA ARG A 176 2.56 -0.12 1.81
C ARG A 176 2.10 1.14 1.06
N ALA A 177 1.21 1.01 0.09
CA ALA A 177 0.69 2.13 -0.69
C ALA A 177 -0.38 2.93 0.07
N ILE A 178 -1.09 2.31 1.03
CA ILE A 178 -2.19 2.96 1.78
C ILE A 178 -1.78 4.30 2.44
N PRO A 179 -0.65 4.41 3.18
CA PRO A 179 -0.23 5.70 3.75
C PRO A 179 0.03 6.78 2.69
N VAL A 180 0.54 6.37 1.53
CA VAL A 180 0.82 7.27 0.41
C VAL A 180 -0.48 7.74 -0.24
N ALA A 181 -1.42 6.82 -0.48
CA ALA A 181 -2.75 7.12 -0.98
C ALA A 181 -3.49 8.07 -0.05
N LYS A 182 -3.41 7.83 1.27
CA LYS A 182 -3.97 8.72 2.29
C LYS A 182 -3.44 10.15 2.18
N ALA A 183 -2.12 10.32 2.09
CA ALA A 183 -1.52 11.64 1.94
C ALA A 183 -1.97 12.38 0.67
N ILE A 184 -2.14 11.64 -0.44
CA ILE A 184 -2.67 12.20 -1.69
C ILE A 184 -4.14 12.62 -1.53
N VAL A 185 -4.96 11.79 -0.89
CA VAL A 185 -6.39 12.09 -0.61
C VAL A 185 -6.52 13.31 0.29
N ASP A 186 -5.73 13.41 1.36
CA ASP A 186 -5.72 14.55 2.27
C ASP A 186 -5.39 15.85 1.52
N LYS A 187 -4.36 15.83 0.65
CA LYS A 187 -4.02 16.97 -0.21
C LYS A 187 -5.15 17.27 -1.21
N LEU A 188 -5.70 16.25 -1.87
CA LEU A 188 -6.79 16.39 -2.83
C LEU A 188 -8.06 16.98 -2.20
N SER A 189 -8.38 16.66 -0.95
CA SER A 189 -9.50 17.29 -0.24
C SER A 189 -9.28 18.80 -0.07
N SER A 190 -8.04 19.24 0.16
CA SER A 190 -7.70 20.68 0.26
C SER A 190 -7.67 21.41 -1.08
N SER A 191 -7.36 20.70 -2.17
CA SER A 191 -7.24 21.23 -3.54
C SER A 191 -8.04 20.36 -4.50
N PHE A 192 -9.36 20.41 -4.33
CA PHE A 192 -10.27 19.45 -4.95
C PHE A 192 -10.25 19.46 -6.48
N VAL A 193 -10.10 18.27 -7.06
CA VAL A 193 -10.22 17.97 -8.49
C VAL A 193 -11.10 16.75 -8.63
N GLU A 194 -12.25 16.90 -9.29
CA GLU A 194 -13.30 15.87 -9.32
C GLU A 194 -12.83 14.57 -9.99
N ASP A 195 -12.22 14.64 -11.17
CA ASP A 195 -11.74 13.46 -11.90
C ASP A 195 -10.72 12.66 -11.08
N ALA A 196 -9.81 13.35 -10.38
CA ALA A 196 -8.84 12.72 -9.51
C ALA A 196 -9.50 12.07 -8.28
N ALA A 197 -10.57 12.68 -7.75
CA ALA A 197 -11.31 12.15 -6.62
C ALA A 197 -12.10 10.89 -7.00
N VAL A 198 -12.74 10.89 -8.17
CA VAL A 198 -13.40 9.72 -8.74
C VAL A 198 -12.38 8.62 -8.99
N PHE A 199 -11.26 8.93 -9.64
CA PHE A 199 -10.18 7.98 -9.87
C PHE A 199 -9.67 7.35 -8.56
N ALA A 200 -9.41 8.16 -7.53
CA ALA A 200 -8.97 7.68 -6.23
C ALA A 200 -9.98 6.73 -5.59
N LEU A 201 -11.27 7.11 -5.56
CA LEU A 201 -12.34 6.30 -4.99
C LEU A 201 -12.51 4.97 -5.72
N VAL A 202 -12.52 4.99 -7.05
CA VAL A 202 -12.64 3.77 -7.87
C VAL A 202 -11.49 2.80 -7.58
N ASN A 203 -10.24 3.28 -7.53
CA ASN A 203 -9.08 2.42 -7.28
C ASN A 203 -9.09 1.83 -5.86
N VAL A 204 -9.43 2.62 -4.82
CA VAL A 204 -9.52 2.05 -3.46
C VAL A 204 -10.67 1.05 -3.36
N LEU A 205 -11.79 1.25 -4.06
CA LEU A 205 -12.88 0.26 -4.11
C LEU A 205 -12.46 -1.02 -4.85
N GLN A 206 -11.75 -0.89 -5.97
CA GLN A 206 -11.25 -2.05 -6.73
C GLN A 206 -10.30 -2.92 -5.90
N SER A 207 -9.47 -2.32 -5.03
CA SER A 207 -8.55 -3.08 -4.17
C SER A 207 -9.25 -4.13 -3.28
N ILE A 208 -10.51 -3.89 -2.88
CA ILE A 208 -11.29 -4.83 -2.05
C ILE A 208 -11.65 -6.12 -2.79
N ARG A 209 -11.71 -6.07 -4.13
CA ARG A 209 -11.99 -7.22 -4.99
C ARG A 209 -10.79 -8.14 -5.14
N ILE A 210 -9.60 -7.64 -4.80
CA ILE A 210 -8.33 -8.35 -4.96
C ILE A 210 -7.86 -8.87 -3.61
N HIS A 211 -7.94 -8.03 -2.57
CA HIS A 211 -7.40 -8.33 -1.26
C HIS A 211 -8.47 -8.50 -0.17
N GLY A 212 -9.76 -8.54 -0.53
CA GLY A 212 -10.86 -8.54 0.44
C GLY A 212 -10.86 -9.74 1.40
N SER A 213 -10.27 -10.86 0.98
CA SER A 213 -10.10 -12.07 1.79
C SER A 213 -8.81 -12.08 2.62
N ASP A 214 -7.89 -11.13 2.41
CA ASP A 214 -6.61 -11.09 3.09
C ASP A 214 -6.75 -10.37 4.45
N GLU A 215 -6.48 -11.08 5.54
CA GLU A 215 -6.63 -10.56 6.91
C GLU A 215 -5.71 -9.36 7.22
N VAL A 216 -4.56 -9.26 6.54
CA VAL A 216 -3.60 -8.16 6.70
C VAL A 216 -4.08 -6.92 5.96
N ALA A 217 -4.70 -7.10 4.78
CA ALA A 217 -5.13 -6.00 3.92
C ALA A 217 -6.52 -5.45 4.30
N ILE A 218 -7.47 -6.32 4.64
CA ILE A 218 -8.90 -5.95 4.75
C ILE A 218 -9.14 -4.80 5.73
N GLY A 219 -8.52 -4.83 6.91
CA GLY A 219 -8.67 -3.79 7.92
C GLY A 219 -8.20 -2.41 7.45
N PRO A 220 -6.93 -2.27 7.00
CA PRO A 220 -6.41 -1.05 6.38
C PRO A 220 -7.21 -0.58 5.16
N LEU A 221 -7.66 -1.51 4.30
CA LEU A 221 -8.45 -1.17 3.09
C LEU A 221 -9.81 -0.56 3.43
N LEU A 222 -10.54 -1.15 4.37
CA LEU A 222 -11.81 -0.59 4.84
C LEU A 222 -11.63 0.82 5.43
N ALA A 223 -10.51 1.06 6.12
CA ALA A 223 -10.16 2.38 6.65
C ALA A 223 -9.90 3.41 5.54
N ILE A 224 -9.06 3.09 4.54
CA ILE A 224 -8.75 4.04 3.46
C ILE A 224 -9.95 4.29 2.55
N ILE A 225 -10.83 3.31 2.32
CA ILE A 225 -12.07 3.50 1.56
C ILE A 225 -12.99 4.49 2.29
N PHE A 226 -13.22 4.29 3.60
CA PHE A 226 -14.02 5.24 4.39
C PHE A 226 -13.41 6.64 4.34
N HIS A 227 -12.10 6.74 4.56
CA HIS A 227 -11.39 8.01 4.59
C HIS A 227 -11.49 8.74 3.23
N THR A 228 -11.25 8.03 2.13
CA THR A 228 -11.34 8.59 0.77
C THR A 228 -12.73 9.13 0.49
N TYR A 229 -13.76 8.34 0.78
CA TYR A 229 -15.14 8.80 0.58
C TYR A 229 -15.47 10.00 1.48
N ALA A 230 -15.24 9.89 2.79
CA ALA A 230 -15.62 10.93 3.76
C ALA A 230 -14.87 12.25 3.55
N ALA A 231 -13.61 12.22 3.11
CA ALA A 231 -12.81 13.41 2.87
C ALA A 231 -13.22 14.14 1.57
N LEU A 232 -13.61 13.39 0.53
CA LEU A 232 -13.84 13.94 -0.81
C LEU A 232 -15.33 14.18 -1.11
N ARG A 233 -16.23 13.39 -0.52
CA ARG A 233 -17.70 13.48 -0.71
C ARG A 233 -18.31 14.86 -0.41
N PRO A 234 -17.83 15.65 0.56
CA PRO A 234 -18.34 17.00 0.79
C PRO A 234 -18.18 17.94 -0.42
N HIS A 235 -17.23 17.65 -1.32
CA HIS A 235 -16.88 18.50 -2.45
C HIS A 235 -17.61 18.12 -3.74
N SER A 236 -18.04 16.86 -3.89
CA SER A 236 -18.74 16.39 -5.09
C SER A 236 -19.74 15.27 -4.82
N THR A 237 -20.85 15.29 -5.56
CA THR A 237 -21.84 14.21 -5.60
C THR A 237 -21.47 13.09 -6.55
N ALA A 238 -20.49 13.29 -7.45
CA ALA A 238 -20.02 12.25 -8.37
C ALA A 238 -19.53 10.99 -7.62
N LEU A 239 -18.99 11.16 -6.42
CA LEU A 239 -18.57 10.04 -5.58
C LEU A 239 -19.73 9.16 -5.10
N LEU A 240 -20.91 9.74 -4.92
CA LEU A 240 -22.11 8.95 -4.64
C LEU A 240 -22.50 8.10 -5.85
N ASN A 241 -22.38 8.64 -7.07
CA ASN A 241 -22.67 7.89 -8.29
C ASN A 241 -21.77 6.66 -8.41
N VAL A 242 -20.48 6.80 -8.08
CA VAL A 242 -19.54 5.66 -8.02
C VAL A 242 -20.03 4.58 -7.04
N LEU A 243 -20.58 4.96 -5.88
CA LEU A 243 -21.16 3.98 -4.94
C LEU A 243 -22.47 3.37 -5.45
N MET A 244 -23.29 4.14 -6.17
CA MET A 244 -24.54 3.65 -6.78
C MET A 244 -24.30 2.61 -7.87
N GLU A 245 -23.11 2.58 -8.46
CA GLU A 245 -22.69 1.57 -9.42
C GLU A 245 -22.19 0.26 -8.76
N LEU A 246 -22.17 0.17 -7.43
CA LEU A 246 -21.78 -1.05 -6.74
C LEU A 246 -22.79 -2.19 -7.02
N PRO A 247 -22.35 -3.35 -7.51
CA PRO A 247 -23.25 -4.48 -7.75
C PRO A 247 -23.85 -5.01 -6.44
N ASP A 248 -25.07 -5.53 -6.53
CA ASP A 248 -25.77 -6.24 -5.46
C ASP A 248 -25.87 -5.47 -4.12
N THR A 249 -25.77 -4.14 -4.17
CA THR A 249 -25.84 -3.25 -3.01
C THR A 249 -27.12 -2.40 -3.09
N PRO A 250 -28.07 -2.55 -2.15
CA PRO A 250 -29.32 -1.81 -2.23
C PRO A 250 -29.10 -0.28 -2.15
N PRO A 251 -29.80 0.53 -2.96
CA PRO A 251 -29.66 2.00 -2.94
C PRO A 251 -29.90 2.61 -1.55
N ALA A 252 -30.88 2.08 -0.80
CA ALA A 252 -31.15 2.53 0.56
C ALA A 252 -29.96 2.32 1.52
N THR A 253 -29.17 1.26 1.33
CA THR A 253 -27.95 1.02 2.10
C THR A 253 -26.87 2.04 1.76
N ILE A 254 -26.74 2.38 0.48
CA ILE A 254 -25.78 3.39 -0.01
C ILE A 254 -26.17 4.78 0.51
N GLU A 255 -27.45 5.15 0.45
CA GLU A 255 -27.93 6.43 0.98
C GLU A 255 -27.75 6.55 2.50
N ALA A 256 -27.98 5.47 3.25
CA ALA A 256 -27.75 5.45 4.68
C ALA A 256 -26.26 5.62 5.03
N PHE A 257 -25.38 4.97 4.25
CA PHE A 257 -23.94 5.16 4.35
C PHE A 257 -23.54 6.62 4.03
N ASP A 258 -24.05 7.18 2.94
CA ASP A 258 -23.73 8.54 2.48
C ASP A 258 -24.07 9.60 3.53
N LYS A 259 -25.31 9.57 4.04
CA LYS A 259 -25.77 10.50 5.08
C LYS A 259 -24.88 10.45 6.32
N ARG A 260 -24.48 9.25 6.73
CA ARG A 260 -23.64 9.04 7.91
C ARG A 260 -22.20 9.47 7.68
N ALA A 261 -21.62 9.16 6.52
CA ALA A 261 -20.28 9.60 6.16
C ALA A 261 -20.19 11.14 6.11
N ILE A 262 -21.20 11.81 5.56
CA ILE A 262 -21.28 13.28 5.55
C ILE A 262 -21.37 13.84 6.98
N SER A 263 -22.21 13.25 7.85
CA SER A 263 -22.33 13.65 9.26
C SER A 263 -20.97 13.60 9.98
N ILE A 264 -20.24 12.50 9.81
CA ILE A 264 -18.91 12.31 10.39
C ILE A 264 -17.90 13.31 9.82
N SER A 265 -17.90 13.52 8.50
CA SER A 265 -16.97 14.46 7.84
C SER A 265 -17.12 15.91 8.31
N ARG A 266 -18.34 16.30 8.73
CA ARG A 266 -18.66 17.64 9.26
C ARG A 266 -18.45 17.76 10.77
N GLY A 267 -18.01 16.69 11.43
CA GLY A 267 -17.85 16.66 12.89
C GLY A 267 -19.16 16.67 13.67
N LEU A 268 -20.29 16.33 13.02
CA LEU A 268 -21.60 16.27 13.67
C LEU A 268 -21.82 14.93 14.41
N GLU A 269 -21.10 13.90 14.02
CA GLU A 269 -21.09 12.59 14.66
C GLU A 269 -19.65 12.13 14.84
N ASP A 270 -19.27 11.76 16.07
CA ASP A 270 -18.02 11.04 16.30
C ASP A 270 -18.26 9.54 16.26
N MET A 271 -17.34 8.83 15.64
CA MET A 271 -17.43 7.39 15.44
C MET A 271 -16.04 6.78 15.55
N PRO A 272 -15.85 5.72 16.36
CA PRO A 272 -14.57 5.04 16.45
C PRO A 272 -14.20 4.36 15.12
N GLU A 273 -12.91 4.27 14.82
CA GLU A 273 -12.39 3.69 13.56
C GLU A 273 -12.93 2.28 13.29
N LYS A 274 -13.05 1.45 14.33
CA LYS A 274 -13.64 0.10 14.23
C LYS A 274 -15.06 0.14 13.65
N ALA A 275 -15.90 1.06 14.10
CA ALA A 275 -17.26 1.19 13.61
C ALA A 275 -17.32 1.74 12.17
N ARG A 276 -16.40 2.64 11.80
CA ARG A 276 -16.25 3.13 10.42
C ARG A 276 -15.91 1.98 9.46
N LYS A 277 -14.96 1.12 9.84
CA LYS A 277 -14.58 -0.08 9.07
C LYS A 277 -15.75 -1.05 8.91
N GLU A 278 -16.47 -1.34 9.99
CA GLU A 278 -17.65 -2.24 9.93
C GLU A 278 -18.76 -1.67 9.03
N MET A 279 -18.93 -0.35 9.01
CA MET A 279 -19.89 0.30 8.12
C MET A 279 -19.52 0.11 6.64
N VAL A 280 -18.25 0.32 6.28
CA VAL A 280 -17.76 0.03 4.92
C VAL A 280 -17.84 -1.47 4.60
N LYS A 281 -17.53 -2.34 5.57
CA LYS A 281 -17.60 -3.79 5.37
C LYS A 281 -19.02 -4.26 5.05
N LYS A 282 -20.03 -3.68 5.70
CA LYS A 282 -21.44 -3.95 5.39
C LYS A 282 -21.83 -3.46 4.00
N LEU A 283 -21.39 -2.26 3.63
CA LEU A 283 -21.61 -1.68 2.30
C LEU A 283 -21.01 -2.57 1.20
N LEU A 284 -19.78 -3.03 1.39
CA LEU A 284 -19.01 -3.77 0.37
C LEU A 284 -19.14 -5.28 0.48
N ARG A 285 -20.01 -5.81 1.35
CA ARG A 285 -20.21 -7.25 1.55
C ARG A 285 -20.37 -8.04 0.24
N PRO A 286 -21.11 -7.56 -0.79
CA PRO A 286 -21.26 -8.31 -2.04
C PRO A 286 -19.99 -8.36 -2.91
N ILE A 287 -19.01 -7.48 -2.64
CA ILE A 287 -17.87 -7.22 -3.53
C ILE A 287 -16.54 -7.64 -2.91
N ILE A 288 -16.49 -7.76 -1.58
CA ILE A 288 -15.35 -8.34 -0.87
C ILE A 288 -15.07 -9.72 -1.47
N SER A 289 -13.87 -9.90 -2.02
CA SER A 289 -13.46 -11.19 -2.57
C SER A 289 -13.60 -12.26 -1.50
N VAL A 290 -14.43 -13.26 -1.76
CA VAL A 290 -14.57 -14.43 -0.91
C VAL A 290 -13.43 -15.38 -1.27
N THR A 291 -12.78 -15.97 -0.27
CA THR A 291 -11.65 -16.86 -0.46
C THR A 291 -12.01 -18.01 -1.43
N LEU A 292 -11.12 -18.38 -2.37
CA LEU A 292 -11.34 -19.51 -3.30
C LEU A 292 -11.77 -20.81 -2.57
N GLY A 293 -11.29 -21.03 -1.34
CA GLY A 293 -11.68 -22.17 -0.49
C GLY A 293 -13.12 -22.14 0.05
N GLU A 294 -13.82 -21.01 -0.04
CA GLU A 294 -15.24 -20.87 0.33
C GLU A 294 -16.16 -20.99 -0.90
N LEU A 295 -15.70 -20.57 -2.08
CA LEU A 295 -16.34 -20.81 -3.38
C LEU A 295 -16.28 -22.30 -3.80
N GLY A 296 -15.22 -23.01 -3.41
CA GLY A 296 -15.04 -24.45 -3.65
C GLY A 296 -15.82 -25.36 -2.71
N ARG A 297 -16.57 -24.84 -1.72
CA ARG A 297 -17.48 -25.63 -0.88
C ARG A 297 -18.72 -26.02 -1.67
N ARG A 298 -18.58 -26.98 -2.61
CA ARG A 298 -19.68 -27.92 -2.84
C ARG A 298 -20.04 -28.51 -1.47
N PRO A 299 -21.32 -28.62 -1.08
CA PRO A 299 -21.70 -29.30 0.15
C PRO A 299 -21.23 -30.75 0.02
N VAL A 300 -20.05 -31.05 0.56
CA VAL A 300 -19.61 -32.43 0.72
C VAL A 300 -20.38 -32.93 1.93
N GLU A 301 -21.44 -33.69 1.67
CA GLU A 301 -21.96 -34.65 2.65
C GLU A 301 -20.82 -35.65 2.92
N LEU A 302 -19.93 -35.29 3.83
CA LEU A 302 -18.88 -36.17 4.30
C LEU A 302 -19.60 -37.36 4.93
N ARG A 303 -19.53 -38.53 4.28
CA ARG A 303 -19.84 -39.80 4.96
C ARG A 303 -19.07 -39.79 6.28
N PRO A 304 -19.71 -40.16 7.40
CA PRO A 304 -19.04 -40.19 8.69
C PRO A 304 -17.80 -41.06 8.56
N LEU A 305 -16.63 -40.43 8.60
CA LEU A 305 -15.37 -41.14 8.55
C LEU A 305 -15.22 -41.93 9.85
N PRO A 306 -14.64 -43.15 9.79
CA PRO A 306 -14.36 -43.93 10.99
C PRO A 306 -13.52 -43.13 11.98
N PRO A 307 -13.72 -43.28 13.30
CA PRO A 307 -12.97 -42.54 14.30
C PRO A 307 -11.46 -42.77 14.14
N ILE A 308 -10.70 -41.69 14.01
CA ILE A 308 -9.24 -41.75 14.03
C ILE A 308 -8.81 -42.23 15.42
N GLU A 309 -8.11 -43.36 15.49
CA GLU A 309 -7.55 -43.87 16.73
C GLU A 309 -6.63 -42.82 17.35
N LYS A 310 -6.98 -42.40 18.57
CA LYS A 310 -6.18 -41.45 19.33
C LYS A 310 -4.82 -42.09 19.62
N ARG A 311 -3.75 -41.48 19.12
CA ARG A 311 -2.37 -41.81 19.48
C ARG A 311 -2.27 -41.85 21.01
N ALA A 312 -1.87 -43.00 21.57
CA ALA A 312 -1.72 -43.18 23.00
C ALA A 312 -0.77 -42.10 23.55
N LYS A 313 -1.17 -41.44 24.65
CA LYS A 313 -0.29 -40.55 25.40
C LYS A 313 0.95 -41.36 25.80
N LEU A 314 2.13 -40.87 25.44
CA LEU A 314 3.39 -41.36 25.99
C LEU A 314 3.29 -41.30 27.52
N ALA A 315 3.60 -42.42 28.16
CA ALA A 315 3.61 -42.53 29.61
C ALA A 315 4.60 -41.50 30.21
N PRO A 316 4.31 -40.91 31.37
CA PRO A 316 5.25 -40.03 32.05
C PRO A 316 6.56 -40.77 32.31
N GLU A 317 7.69 -40.09 32.08
CA GLU A 317 9.03 -40.60 32.37
C GLU A 317 9.08 -41.18 33.79
N ALA A 318 9.67 -42.37 33.93
CA ALA A 318 9.87 -42.98 35.22
C ALA A 318 10.76 -42.08 36.08
N ASP A 319 10.26 -41.75 37.26
CA ASP A 319 10.98 -41.03 38.29
C ASP A 319 12.09 -41.95 38.85
N TYR A 320 13.34 -41.63 38.55
CA TYR A 320 14.51 -42.38 39.00
C TYR A 320 15.14 -41.82 40.29
N GLU A 321 14.48 -40.89 41.00
CA GLU A 321 15.02 -40.35 42.26
C GLU A 321 15.19 -41.42 43.35
N ALA A 322 14.50 -42.57 43.26
CA ALA A 322 14.63 -43.68 44.20
C ALA A 322 15.82 -44.64 43.91
N VAL A 323 16.58 -44.46 42.83
CA VAL A 323 17.77 -45.31 42.53
C VAL A 323 19.01 -44.83 43.30
N ALA A 324 19.02 -43.59 43.77
CA ALA A 324 20.11 -43.03 44.59
C ALA A 324 20.23 -43.73 45.97
N ASP A 325 19.13 -44.27 46.50
CA ASP A 325 19.10 -44.95 47.81
C ASP A 325 19.57 -46.41 47.76
N PHE A 326 19.78 -46.99 46.57
CA PHE A 326 20.29 -48.37 46.42
C PHE A 326 21.82 -48.47 46.36
N PHE A 327 22.53 -47.33 46.24
CA PHE A 327 23.99 -47.26 46.22
C PHE A 327 24.55 -46.37 47.34
N GLY A 328 23.95 -46.43 48.53
CA GLY A 328 24.54 -45.81 49.72
C GLY A 328 25.86 -46.46 50.12
N HIS A 329 26.98 -45.77 49.87
CA HIS A 329 28.06 -45.51 50.83
C HIS A 329 28.98 -44.38 50.37
#